data_AF-A0A672SIZ1-F1
#
_entry.id   AF-A0A672SIZ1-F1
#
_cell.length_a   1.000
_cell.length_b   1.000
_cell.length_c   1.000
_cell.angle_alpha   90.00
_cell.angle_beta   90.00
_cell.angle_gamma   90.00
#
_symmetry.space_group_name_H-M   'P 1'
#
loop_
_entity.id
_entity.type
_entity.pdbx_description
1 polymer ?
#
loop_
_entity_poly.entity_id
_entity_poly.type
_entity_poly.pdbx_seq_one_letter_code
_entity_poly.pdbx_strand_id
1 'polypeptide(L)'
;MMFLRSCSVALRCFRSPRVSIRVFSSSRSAGKESALDLDSWKTVMRSQALREESHSQSPSRSALEDNRELVEMWHQAGKFVPRNITDEQLQDLARLATRSAKKKYLKFLAIKESHKISKKEKQERKKSHTETFKESVKEEDRELKNTFLLRFWSSSADRVQSWRAAQAMRFGQPLVYDMSYEQHMSRREMENTVAQLMESEGWNRRAADPFHLHFCGLQPDGAYLHELRRRYGSHTWDQLLITATERTHLEMFPQQDLVYLTADSKQVLQVQR
;
A
#
# COMPACT_ATOMS: atom_id res chain seq x y z
N MET A 1 9.47 -6.92 44.14
CA MET A 1 9.44 -8.19 43.39
C MET A 1 8.06 -8.40 42.79
N MET A 2 7.89 -8.11 41.50
CA MET A 2 6.77 -8.59 40.68
C MET A 2 7.30 -8.79 39.27
N PHE A 3 7.14 -10.02 38.78
CA PHE A 3 7.72 -10.53 37.54
C PHE A 3 7.01 -9.96 36.31
N LEU A 4 7.76 -9.27 35.45
CA LEU A 4 7.34 -8.94 34.09
C LEU A 4 7.41 -10.21 33.23
N ARG A 5 6.25 -10.68 32.76
CA ARG A 5 6.16 -11.72 31.73
C ARG A 5 6.70 -11.18 30.40
N SER A 6 7.78 -11.79 29.93
CA SER A 6 8.35 -11.57 28.61
C SER A 6 7.35 -11.95 27.50
N CYS A 7 7.06 -11.01 26.60
CA CYS A 7 6.40 -11.30 25.33
C CYS A 7 7.45 -11.81 24.35
N SER A 8 7.55 -13.14 24.19
CA SER A 8 8.37 -13.77 23.14
C SER A 8 7.79 -13.47 21.76
N VAL A 9 8.57 -12.79 20.93
CA VAL A 9 8.31 -12.64 19.50
C VAL A 9 8.47 -14.00 18.84
N ALA A 10 7.36 -14.61 18.44
CA ALA A 10 7.35 -15.86 17.68
C ALA A 10 7.84 -15.59 16.24
N LEU A 11 9.13 -15.87 15.99
CA LEU A 11 9.66 -16.03 14.63
C LEU A 11 8.99 -17.24 13.97
N ARG A 12 8.01 -16.99 13.09
CA ARG A 12 7.48 -18.03 12.19
C ARG A 12 8.51 -18.31 11.10
N CYS A 13 9.28 -19.38 11.27
CA CYS A 13 10.03 -20.02 10.21
C CYS A 13 9.08 -20.48 9.09
N PHE A 14 9.24 -19.94 7.88
CA PHE A 14 8.67 -20.52 6.67
C PHE A 14 9.40 -21.83 6.37
N ARG A 15 8.81 -22.97 6.76
CA ARG A 15 9.19 -24.28 6.23
C ARG A 15 8.56 -24.44 4.84
N SER A 16 9.39 -24.57 3.81
CA SER A 16 8.94 -25.00 2.49
C SER A 16 8.47 -26.46 2.55
N PRO A 17 7.34 -26.83 1.91
CA PRO A 17 6.98 -28.23 1.81
C PRO A 17 7.92 -28.93 0.82
N ARG A 18 8.67 -29.92 1.31
CA ARG A 18 9.36 -30.91 0.47
C ARG A 18 8.29 -31.76 -0.21
N VAL A 19 8.08 -31.55 -1.51
CA VAL A 19 7.26 -32.44 -2.33
C VAL A 19 8.07 -33.72 -2.57
N SER A 20 7.61 -34.81 -1.96
CA SER A 20 8.11 -36.16 -2.21
C SER A 20 7.61 -36.63 -3.58
N ILE A 21 8.51 -36.71 -4.56
CA ILE A 21 8.21 -37.36 -5.84
C ILE A 21 8.17 -38.87 -5.60
N ARG A 22 6.96 -39.45 -5.61
CA ARG A 22 6.81 -40.91 -5.71
C ARG A 22 7.19 -41.32 -7.14
N VAL A 23 8.20 -42.18 -7.25
CA VAL A 23 8.49 -42.91 -8.49
C VAL A 23 7.34 -43.88 -8.73
N PHE A 24 6.55 -43.64 -9.76
CA PHE A 24 5.51 -44.56 -10.20
C PHE A 24 6.15 -45.66 -11.04
N SER A 25 6.29 -46.86 -10.49
CA SER A 25 6.68 -48.05 -11.22
C SER A 25 5.55 -48.45 -12.18
N SER A 26 5.79 -48.34 -13.49
CA SER A 26 4.85 -48.81 -14.50
C SER A 26 5.17 -50.26 -14.86
N SER A 27 4.41 -51.21 -14.31
CA SER A 27 4.26 -52.54 -14.91
C SER A 27 3.27 -52.42 -16.07
N ARG A 28 3.77 -52.33 -17.30
CA ARG A 28 2.92 -52.39 -18.51
C ARG A 28 2.72 -53.85 -18.91
N SER A 29 1.48 -54.31 -18.82
CA SER A 29 0.97 -55.41 -19.64
C SER A 29 0.92 -54.95 -21.10
N ALA A 30 1.44 -55.78 -22.01
CA ALA A 30 1.44 -55.54 -23.44
C ALA A 30 0.02 -55.55 -24.02
N GLY A 31 -0.54 -54.37 -24.29
CA GLY A 31 -1.67 -54.17 -25.18
C GLY A 31 -1.16 -53.58 -26.50
N LYS A 32 -1.52 -54.19 -27.63
CA LYS A 32 -1.12 -53.76 -28.98
C LYS A 32 -1.68 -52.36 -29.27
N GLU A 33 -0.81 -51.35 -29.29
CA GLU A 33 -1.13 -50.03 -29.85
C GLU A 33 -1.02 -50.13 -31.38
N SER A 34 -2.12 -49.89 -32.08
CA SER A 34 -2.08 -49.63 -33.52
C SER A 34 -1.31 -48.34 -33.74
N ALA A 35 -0.14 -48.43 -34.38
CA ALA A 35 0.67 -47.27 -34.74
C ALA A 35 -0.20 -46.26 -35.51
N LEU A 36 -0.41 -45.09 -34.92
CA LEU A 36 -1.09 -43.97 -35.58
C LEU A 36 -0.22 -43.56 -36.77
N ASP A 37 -0.76 -43.76 -37.98
CA ASP A 37 -0.11 -43.41 -39.22
C ASP A 37 -0.05 -41.89 -39.38
N LEU A 38 1.10 -41.33 -39.01
CA LEU A 38 1.40 -39.90 -39.10
C LEU A 38 1.43 -39.40 -40.55
N ASP A 39 1.67 -40.28 -41.52
CA ASP A 39 1.74 -39.90 -42.94
C ASP A 39 0.35 -39.81 -43.57
N SER A 40 -0.59 -40.66 -43.16
CA SER A 40 -2.02 -40.45 -43.43
C SER A 40 -2.49 -39.08 -42.92
N TRP A 41 -2.13 -38.73 -41.68
CA TRP A 41 -2.56 -37.47 -41.08
C TRP A 41 -1.94 -36.22 -41.75
N LYS A 42 -0.65 -36.30 -42.14
CA LYS A 42 0.00 -35.25 -42.95
C LYS A 42 -0.66 -35.09 -44.32
N THR A 43 -1.12 -36.18 -44.92
CA THR A 43 -1.77 -36.15 -46.23
C THR A 43 -3.15 -35.50 -46.15
N VAL A 44 -3.92 -35.81 -45.11
CA VAL A 44 -5.21 -35.13 -44.83
C VAL A 44 -4.98 -33.63 -44.62
N MET A 45 -3.99 -33.24 -43.81
CA MET A 45 -3.67 -31.82 -43.59
C MET A 45 -3.22 -31.09 -44.86
N ARG A 46 -2.40 -31.72 -45.71
CA ARG A 46 -2.00 -31.13 -47.01
C ARG A 46 -3.17 -31.00 -47.98
N SER A 47 -4.09 -31.97 -47.98
CA SER A 47 -5.29 -31.92 -48.82
C SER A 47 -6.31 -30.87 -48.35
N GLN A 48 -6.36 -30.58 -47.04
CA GLN A 48 -7.12 -29.46 -46.48
C GLN A 48 -6.49 -28.12 -46.87
N ALA A 49 -5.17 -27.98 -46.78
CA ALA A 49 -4.47 -26.77 -47.21
C ALA A 49 -4.65 -26.48 -48.72
N LEU A 50 -4.61 -27.51 -49.57
CA LEU A 50 -4.88 -27.38 -51.01
C LEU A 50 -6.35 -27.06 -51.33
N ARG A 51 -7.30 -27.51 -50.50
CA ARG A 51 -8.72 -27.12 -50.62
C ARG A 51 -8.93 -25.67 -50.22
N GLU A 52 -8.22 -25.19 -49.20
CA GLU A 52 -8.24 -23.79 -48.77
C GLU A 52 -7.64 -22.84 -49.82
N GLU A 53 -6.61 -23.26 -50.57
CA GLU A 53 -6.07 -22.49 -51.71
C GLU A 53 -7.06 -22.38 -52.88
N SER A 54 -7.95 -23.35 -53.07
CA SER A 54 -8.99 -23.33 -54.14
C SER A 54 -10.29 -22.59 -53.77
N HIS A 55 -10.37 -22.03 -52.56
CA HIS A 55 -11.46 -21.16 -52.10
C HIS A 55 -10.95 -19.75 -51.80
N SER A 56 -10.04 -19.24 -52.62
CA SER A 56 -9.71 -17.82 -52.63
C SER A 56 -10.76 -17.04 -53.42
N GLN A 57 -11.85 -16.64 -52.77
CA GLN A 57 -12.57 -15.39 -53.00
C GLN A 57 -13.71 -15.23 -51.98
N SER A 58 -13.37 -14.76 -50.78
CA SER A 58 -14.29 -14.03 -49.91
C SER A 58 -13.59 -12.77 -49.38
N PRO A 59 -14.28 -11.62 -49.28
CA PRO A 59 -13.65 -10.35 -48.99
C PRO A 59 -13.44 -10.17 -47.49
N SER A 60 -12.19 -9.84 -47.11
CA SER A 60 -11.78 -9.27 -45.81
C SER A 60 -12.34 -9.93 -44.54
N ARG A 61 -11.65 -10.96 -44.02
CA ARG A 61 -11.54 -11.07 -42.56
C ARG A 61 -10.86 -9.81 -42.06
N SER A 62 -11.50 -9.07 -41.17
CA SER A 62 -10.94 -7.81 -40.71
C SER A 62 -9.75 -8.13 -39.80
N ALA A 63 -8.66 -7.36 -39.89
CA ALA A 63 -7.49 -7.56 -39.02
C ALA A 63 -7.85 -7.56 -37.52
N LEU A 64 -9.01 -7.03 -37.14
CA LEU A 64 -9.54 -7.05 -35.78
C LEU A 64 -10.02 -8.44 -35.35
N GLU A 65 -10.64 -9.21 -36.25
CA GLU A 65 -11.10 -10.58 -35.99
C GLU A 65 -9.91 -11.53 -35.77
N ASP A 66 -8.87 -11.42 -36.59
CA ASP A 66 -7.64 -12.21 -36.43
C ASP A 66 -6.96 -11.94 -35.06
N ASN A 67 -7.03 -10.68 -34.58
CA ASN A 67 -6.51 -10.34 -33.26
C ASN A 67 -7.41 -10.83 -32.11
N ARG A 68 -8.74 -10.91 -32.30
CA ARG A 68 -9.65 -11.53 -31.32
C ARG A 68 -9.37 -13.02 -31.18
N GLU A 69 -9.26 -13.74 -32.30
CA GLU A 69 -8.93 -15.17 -32.32
C GLU A 69 -7.54 -15.42 -31.68
N LEU A 70 -6.55 -14.55 -31.96
CA LEU A 70 -5.22 -14.62 -31.33
C LEU A 70 -5.30 -14.49 -29.80
N VAL A 71 -6.11 -13.57 -29.30
CA VAL A 71 -6.32 -13.35 -27.86
C VAL A 71 -7.00 -14.55 -27.21
N GLU A 72 -8.01 -15.12 -27.84
CA GLU A 72 -8.72 -16.31 -27.34
C GLU A 72 -7.83 -17.54 -27.33
N MET A 73 -7.05 -17.76 -28.39
CA MET A 73 -6.04 -18.81 -28.43
C MET A 73 -5.04 -18.67 -27.27
N TRP A 74 -4.61 -17.44 -26.94
CA TRP A 74 -3.66 -17.22 -25.83
C TRP A 74 -4.29 -17.36 -24.45
N HIS A 75 -5.59 -17.11 -24.32
CA HIS A 75 -6.35 -17.47 -23.11
C HIS A 75 -6.37 -18.99 -22.92
N GLN A 76 -6.71 -19.75 -23.97
CA GLN A 76 -6.74 -21.21 -23.94
C GLN A 76 -5.35 -21.79 -23.65
N ALA A 77 -4.28 -21.16 -24.16
CA ALA A 77 -2.90 -21.54 -23.91
C ALA A 77 -2.36 -21.11 -22.52
N GLY A 78 -3.19 -20.54 -21.65
CA GLY A 78 -2.81 -20.13 -20.28
C GLY A 78 -1.80 -18.99 -20.23
N LYS A 79 -1.70 -18.17 -21.28
CA LYS A 79 -0.82 -16.99 -21.27
C LYS A 79 -1.47 -15.83 -20.51
N PHE A 80 -0.65 -14.91 -20.04
CA PHE A 80 -1.10 -13.77 -19.23
C PHE A 80 -1.77 -12.72 -20.12
N VAL A 81 -3.09 -12.81 -20.26
CA VAL A 81 -3.94 -11.99 -21.14
C VAL A 81 -5.11 -11.42 -20.30
N PRO A 82 -5.58 -10.19 -20.57
CA PRO A 82 -6.68 -9.57 -19.83
C PRO A 82 -8.01 -10.29 -20.05
N ARG A 83 -8.88 -10.34 -19.03
CA ARG A 83 -10.16 -11.06 -19.10
C ARG A 83 -11.15 -10.41 -20.06
N ASN A 84 -11.17 -9.08 -20.11
CA ASN A 84 -12.03 -8.31 -20.99
C ASN A 84 -11.16 -7.33 -21.80
N ILE A 85 -11.27 -7.38 -23.13
CA ILE A 85 -10.57 -6.48 -24.06
C ILE A 85 -11.58 -5.58 -24.74
N THR A 86 -11.33 -4.27 -24.75
CA THR A 86 -12.18 -3.29 -25.45
C THR A 86 -11.81 -3.16 -26.92
N ASP A 87 -12.73 -2.70 -27.76
CA ASP A 87 -12.51 -2.55 -29.20
C ASP A 87 -11.35 -1.59 -29.54
N GLU A 88 -11.12 -0.58 -28.69
CA GLU A 88 -9.97 0.33 -28.79
C GLU A 88 -8.63 -0.39 -28.56
N GLN A 89 -8.57 -1.29 -27.57
CA GLN A 89 -7.37 -2.08 -27.27
C GLN A 89 -7.08 -3.12 -28.36
N LEU A 90 -8.13 -3.60 -29.03
CA LEU A 90 -8.04 -4.47 -30.21
C LEU A 90 -7.48 -3.71 -31.43
N GLN A 91 -7.88 -2.46 -31.64
CA GLN A 91 -7.28 -1.60 -32.66
C GLN A 91 -5.80 -1.33 -32.38
N ASP A 92 -5.43 -1.09 -31.12
CA ASP A 92 -4.02 -0.93 -30.72
C ASP A 92 -3.20 -2.21 -30.93
N LEU A 93 -3.79 -3.39 -30.70
CA LEU A 93 -3.18 -4.68 -31.04
C LEU A 93 -2.97 -4.84 -32.54
N ALA A 94 -3.91 -4.38 -33.36
CA ALA A 94 -3.80 -4.44 -34.81
C ALA A 94 -2.68 -3.55 -35.35
N ARG A 95 -2.38 -2.43 -34.69
CA ARG A 95 -1.25 -1.54 -35.03
C ARG A 95 0.13 -2.16 -34.75
N LEU A 96 0.21 -3.19 -33.90
CA LEU A 96 1.48 -3.83 -33.55
C LEU A 96 1.86 -4.89 -34.60
N ALA A 97 2.98 -4.71 -35.28
CA ALA A 97 3.42 -5.59 -36.36
C ALA A 97 3.92 -6.98 -35.91
N THR A 98 4.52 -7.09 -34.71
CA THR A 98 5.18 -8.33 -34.26
C THR A 98 4.41 -9.06 -33.17
N ARG A 99 4.43 -10.41 -33.22
CA ARG A 99 3.81 -11.29 -32.21
C ARG A 99 4.37 -11.08 -30.80
N SER A 100 5.66 -10.77 -30.69
CA SER A 100 6.32 -10.43 -29.41
C SER A 100 5.83 -9.10 -28.83
N ALA A 101 5.59 -8.09 -29.67
CA ALA A 101 5.03 -6.81 -29.23
C ALA A 101 3.59 -6.97 -28.74
N LYS A 102 2.75 -7.71 -29.47
CA LYS A 102 1.37 -8.05 -29.05
C LYS A 102 1.35 -8.78 -27.70
N LYS A 103 2.26 -9.75 -27.50
CA LYS A 103 2.43 -10.46 -26.23
C LYS A 103 2.82 -9.54 -25.07
N LYS A 104 3.73 -8.59 -25.31
CA LYS A 104 4.14 -7.59 -24.29
C LYS A 104 2.98 -6.66 -23.92
N TYR A 105 2.21 -6.23 -24.91
CA TYR A 105 1.04 -5.36 -24.70
C TYR A 105 -0.07 -6.05 -23.91
N LEU A 106 -0.45 -7.29 -24.28
CA LEU A 106 -1.44 -8.07 -23.54
C LEU A 106 -1.01 -8.35 -22.10
N LYS A 107 0.27 -8.68 -21.89
CA LYS A 107 0.82 -8.85 -20.55
C LYS A 107 0.68 -7.56 -19.72
N PHE A 108 0.98 -6.40 -20.31
CA PHE A 108 0.84 -5.11 -19.65
C PHE A 108 -0.62 -4.84 -19.25
N LEU A 109 -1.57 -5.05 -20.16
CA LEU A 109 -3.00 -4.88 -19.88
C LEU A 109 -3.47 -5.80 -18.75
N ALA A 110 -3.02 -7.05 -18.74
CA ALA A 110 -3.42 -8.03 -17.72
C ALA A 110 -2.87 -7.68 -16.33
N ILE A 111 -1.65 -7.12 -16.27
CA ILE A 111 -1.07 -6.60 -15.02
C ILE A 111 -1.85 -5.36 -14.54
N LYS A 112 -2.24 -4.46 -15.45
CA LYS A 112 -3.04 -3.28 -15.12
C LYS A 112 -4.41 -3.67 -14.56
N GLU A 113 -5.05 -4.67 -15.16
CA GLU A 113 -6.32 -5.22 -14.71
C GLU A 113 -6.19 -5.87 -13.32
N SER A 114 -5.18 -6.72 -13.10
CA SER A 114 -4.94 -7.38 -11.81
C SER A 114 -4.70 -6.36 -10.69
N HIS A 115 -3.94 -5.30 -10.95
CA HIS A 115 -3.77 -4.19 -10.01
C HIS A 115 -5.09 -3.46 -9.71
N LYS A 116 -5.95 -3.25 -10.71
CA LYS A 116 -7.27 -2.61 -10.51
C LYS A 116 -8.18 -3.49 -9.65
N ILE A 117 -8.21 -4.80 -9.90
CA ILE A 117 -8.99 -5.76 -9.11
C ILE A 117 -8.48 -5.82 -7.67
N SER A 118 -7.17 -5.97 -7.47
CA SER A 118 -6.56 -6.03 -6.13
C SER A 118 -6.82 -4.74 -5.32
N LYS A 119 -6.78 -3.56 -5.97
CA LYS A 119 -7.15 -2.29 -5.33
C LYS A 119 -8.62 -2.27 -4.90
N LYS A 120 -9.55 -2.71 -5.76
CA LYS A 120 -10.98 -2.79 -5.44
C LYS A 120 -11.24 -3.75 -4.29
N GLU A 121 -10.67 -4.95 -4.35
CA GLU A 121 -10.80 -5.96 -3.31
C GLU A 121 -10.26 -5.45 -1.96
N LYS A 122 -9.09 -4.79 -1.96
CA LYS A 122 -8.55 -4.16 -0.74
C LYS A 122 -9.47 -3.07 -0.20
N GLN A 123 -10.15 -2.32 -1.07
CA GLN A 123 -11.12 -1.30 -0.66
C GLN A 123 -12.40 -1.93 -0.08
N GLU A 124 -12.94 -2.97 -0.70
CA GLU A 124 -14.12 -3.71 -0.22
C GLU A 124 -13.84 -4.43 1.11
N ARG A 125 -12.67 -5.05 1.26
CA ARG A 125 -12.22 -5.63 2.54
C ARG A 125 -12.12 -4.58 3.65
N LYS A 126 -11.64 -3.37 3.34
CA LYS A 126 -11.61 -2.27 4.31
C LYS A 126 -13.01 -1.77 4.67
N LYS A 127 -13.92 -1.67 3.70
CA LYS A 127 -15.31 -1.25 3.92
C LYS A 127 -16.06 -2.26 4.80
N SER A 128 -16.04 -3.53 4.44
CA SER A 128 -16.65 -4.61 5.24
C SER A 128 -16.07 -4.70 6.66
N HIS A 129 -14.75 -4.56 6.83
CA HIS A 129 -14.14 -4.48 8.16
C HIS A 129 -14.62 -3.24 8.95
N THR A 130 -14.82 -2.11 8.29
CA THR A 130 -15.33 -0.90 8.96
C THR A 130 -16.80 -1.04 9.32
N GLU A 131 -17.60 -1.69 8.48
CA GLU A 131 -19.03 -1.95 8.68
C GLU A 131 -19.26 -2.95 9.81
N THR A 132 -18.56 -4.09 9.80
CA THR A 132 -18.59 -5.08 10.88
C THR A 132 -18.16 -4.49 12.22
N PHE A 133 -17.10 -3.67 12.24
CA PHE A 133 -16.69 -2.95 13.46
C PHE A 133 -17.76 -1.94 13.93
N LYS A 134 -18.43 -1.24 13.01
CA LYS A 134 -19.53 -0.33 13.37
C LYS A 134 -20.74 -1.09 13.90
N GLU A 135 -21.00 -2.28 13.38
CA GLU A 135 -22.12 -3.11 13.80
C GLU A 135 -21.88 -3.73 15.18
N SER A 136 -20.67 -4.24 15.44
CA SER A 136 -20.28 -4.73 16.77
C SER A 136 -20.34 -3.63 17.83
N VAL A 137 -19.83 -2.42 17.53
CA VAL A 137 -19.93 -1.27 18.44
C VAL A 137 -21.39 -0.87 18.69
N LYS A 138 -22.26 -0.95 17.68
CA LYS A 138 -23.70 -0.67 17.84
C LYS A 138 -24.42 -1.73 18.67
N GLU A 139 -23.94 -2.97 18.67
CA GLU A 139 -24.50 -4.07 19.45
C GLU A 139 -24.08 -3.95 20.92
N GLU A 140 -22.79 -3.72 21.19
CA GLU A 140 -22.26 -3.37 22.53
C GLU A 140 -22.96 -2.12 23.11
N ASP A 141 -23.28 -1.13 22.27
CA ASP A 141 -24.06 0.07 22.64
C ASP A 141 -25.45 -0.20 23.15
N ARG A 142 -26.09 -1.25 22.65
CA ARG A 142 -27.46 -1.61 23.05
C ARG A 142 -27.48 -2.28 24.40
N GLU A 143 -26.42 -3.00 24.76
CA GLU A 143 -26.30 -3.72 26.03
C GLU A 143 -25.97 -2.80 27.22
N LEU A 144 -25.24 -1.69 27.00
CA LEU A 144 -24.75 -0.82 28.09
C LEU A 144 -25.69 0.33 28.49
N LYS A 145 -26.97 0.29 28.11
CA LYS A 145 -27.90 1.44 28.23
C LYS A 145 -28.25 1.90 29.66
N ASN A 146 -27.93 1.13 30.70
CA ASN A 146 -28.27 1.44 32.09
C ASN A 146 -27.12 1.11 33.07
N THR A 147 -25.91 1.57 32.78
CA THR A 147 -24.79 1.48 33.74
C THR A 147 -24.59 2.83 34.45
N PHE A 148 -24.13 2.81 35.70
CA PHE A 148 -23.79 4.03 36.44
C PHE A 148 -22.52 4.72 35.89
N LEU A 149 -21.77 4.04 35.01
CA LEU A 149 -20.58 4.56 34.37
C LEU A 149 -20.97 5.42 33.16
N LEU A 150 -20.61 6.70 33.20
CA LEU A 150 -20.76 7.57 32.03
C LEU A 150 -19.92 7.05 30.88
N ARG A 151 -20.57 6.93 29.72
CA ARG A 151 -19.89 6.46 28.53
C ARG A 151 -18.88 7.48 28.03
N PHE A 152 -17.64 7.02 27.84
CA PHE A 152 -16.58 7.81 27.25
C PHE A 152 -16.60 7.70 25.73
N TRP A 153 -17.13 8.72 25.07
CA TRP A 153 -17.15 8.80 23.60
C TRP A 153 -15.79 9.21 23.04
N SER A 154 -15.49 8.85 21.79
CA SER A 154 -14.28 9.32 21.11
C SER A 154 -14.20 10.86 21.08
N SER A 155 -15.32 11.54 20.86
CA SER A 155 -15.40 13.01 20.93
C SER A 155 -15.09 13.56 22.33
N SER A 156 -15.38 12.79 23.38
CA SER A 156 -15.01 13.15 24.76
C SER A 156 -13.51 12.95 24.97
N ALA A 157 -12.93 11.89 24.40
CA ALA A 157 -11.49 11.65 24.38
C ALA A 157 -10.74 12.78 23.67
N ASP A 158 -11.18 13.15 22.47
CA ASP A 158 -10.60 14.23 21.67
C ASP A 158 -10.67 15.55 22.44
N ARG A 159 -11.79 15.86 23.10
CA ARG A 159 -11.94 17.06 23.91
C ARG A 159 -10.95 17.08 25.07
N VAL A 160 -10.79 15.97 25.80
CA VAL A 160 -9.83 15.86 26.91
C VAL A 160 -8.40 16.02 26.40
N GLN A 161 -8.05 15.36 25.30
CA GLN A 161 -6.73 15.42 24.69
C GLN A 161 -6.38 16.83 24.19
N SER A 162 -7.29 17.49 23.47
CA SER A 162 -7.13 18.88 23.06
C SER A 162 -6.99 19.82 24.25
N TRP A 163 -7.68 19.55 25.36
CA TRP A 163 -7.55 20.37 26.56
C TRP A 163 -6.21 20.22 27.26
N ARG A 164 -5.66 19.00 27.32
CA ARG A 164 -4.30 18.77 27.81
C ARG A 164 -3.26 19.45 26.93
N ALA A 165 -3.39 19.34 25.60
CA ALA A 165 -2.49 20.01 24.67
C ALA A 165 -2.53 21.55 24.84
N ALA A 166 -3.73 22.13 25.01
CA ALA A 166 -3.86 23.57 25.24
C ALA A 166 -3.28 24.01 26.60
N GLN A 167 -3.41 23.18 27.65
CA GLN A 167 -2.74 23.41 28.92
C GLN A 167 -1.21 23.33 28.78
N ALA A 168 -0.71 22.35 28.03
CA ALA A 168 0.70 22.18 27.75
C ALA A 168 1.29 23.40 27.02
N MET A 169 0.55 24.06 26.11
CA MET A 169 1.02 25.30 25.48
C MET A 169 1.36 26.41 26.49
N ARG A 170 0.74 26.41 27.68
CA ARG A 170 0.96 27.43 28.72
C ARG A 170 1.92 26.98 29.81
N PHE A 171 1.87 25.71 30.19
CA PHE A 171 2.54 25.20 31.39
C PHE A 171 3.43 23.98 31.12
N GLY A 172 3.32 23.40 29.94
CA GLY A 172 4.08 22.21 29.55
C GLY A 172 5.52 22.57 29.23
N GLN A 173 6.41 21.60 29.43
CA GLN A 173 7.80 21.73 29.05
C GLN A 173 7.92 21.92 27.51
N PRO A 174 8.71 22.90 27.03
CA PRO A 174 8.96 23.05 25.61
C PRO A 174 9.74 21.86 25.04
N LEU A 175 9.26 21.31 23.92
CA LEU A 175 9.99 20.35 23.10
C LEU A 175 10.14 20.91 21.69
N VAL A 176 11.38 21.08 21.26
CA VAL A 176 11.69 21.77 20.01
C VAL A 176 12.09 20.76 18.94
N TYR A 177 11.47 20.89 17.77
CA TYR A 177 11.91 20.29 16.52
C TYR A 177 12.63 21.36 15.69
N ASP A 178 13.91 21.12 15.41
CA ASP A 178 14.74 21.98 14.55
C ASP A 178 14.50 21.64 13.07
N MET A 179 13.87 22.55 12.33
CA MET A 179 13.51 22.38 10.92
C MET A 179 14.60 22.93 9.96
N SER A 180 15.80 23.21 10.44
CA SER A 180 16.92 23.72 9.61
C SER A 180 17.51 22.70 8.62
N TYR A 181 17.11 21.42 8.71
CA TYR A 181 17.69 20.33 7.91
C TYR A 181 17.03 20.10 6.55
N GLU A 182 16.17 21.02 6.09
CA GLU A 182 15.41 20.87 4.85
C GLU A 182 16.29 20.55 3.63
N GLN A 183 17.38 21.31 3.46
CA GLN A 183 18.31 21.20 2.33
C GLN A 183 19.15 19.91 2.34
N HIS A 184 19.17 19.19 3.45
CA HIS A 184 19.96 17.97 3.61
C HIS A 184 19.16 16.69 3.34
N MET A 185 17.88 16.80 2.98
CA MET A 185 17.00 15.65 2.73
C MET A 185 16.56 15.58 1.28
N SER A 186 16.52 14.37 0.75
CA SER A 186 15.78 14.08 -0.48
C SER A 186 14.28 14.23 -0.26
N ARG A 187 13.50 14.34 -1.35
CA ARG A 187 12.04 14.38 -1.28
C ARG A 187 11.43 13.22 -0.48
N ARG A 188 11.99 12.01 -0.62
CA ARG A 188 11.47 10.83 0.08
C ARG A 188 11.77 10.88 1.58
N GLU A 189 12.95 11.37 1.95
CA GLU A 189 13.32 11.57 3.35
C GLU A 189 12.47 12.67 3.97
N MET A 190 12.27 13.79 3.28
CA MET A 190 11.35 14.85 3.69
C MET A 190 9.94 14.32 3.97
N GLU A 191 9.40 13.52 3.04
CA GLU A 191 8.10 12.87 3.20
C GLU A 191 8.07 11.93 4.43
N ASN A 192 9.17 11.22 4.72
CA ASN A 192 9.23 10.38 5.91
C ASN A 192 9.33 11.21 7.19
N THR A 193 10.15 12.26 7.21
CA THR A 193 10.31 13.18 8.36
C THR A 193 8.97 13.80 8.73
N VAL A 194 8.21 14.30 7.75
CA VAL A 194 6.86 14.82 8.02
C VAL A 194 5.93 13.73 8.57
N ALA A 195 6.02 12.49 8.10
CA ALA A 195 5.26 11.39 8.68
C ALA A 195 5.55 11.20 10.18
N GLN A 196 6.84 11.25 10.54
CA GLN A 196 7.30 11.09 11.93
C GLN A 196 6.88 12.27 12.81
N LEU A 197 6.94 13.50 12.29
CA LEU A 197 6.43 14.68 12.99
C LEU A 197 4.93 14.57 13.30
N MET A 198 4.14 14.10 12.32
CA MET A 198 2.70 13.85 12.53
C MET A 198 2.44 12.79 13.58
N GLU A 199 3.20 11.70 13.54
CA GLU A 199 3.09 10.64 14.54
C GLU A 199 3.48 11.14 15.93
N SER A 200 4.57 11.89 16.05
CA SER A 200 4.99 12.48 17.33
C SER A 200 3.95 13.44 17.89
N GLU A 201 3.35 14.30 17.06
CA GLU A 201 2.28 15.21 17.51
C GLU A 201 1.10 14.40 18.05
N GLY A 202 0.68 13.37 17.32
CA GLY A 202 -0.41 12.51 17.74
C GLY A 202 -0.13 11.75 19.04
N TRP A 203 1.11 11.30 19.27
CA TRP A 203 1.52 10.69 20.53
C TRP A 203 1.56 11.69 21.68
N ASN A 204 2.11 12.88 21.44
CA ASN A 204 2.16 13.95 22.42
C ASN A 204 0.75 14.35 22.89
N ARG A 205 -0.19 14.50 21.95
CA ARG A 205 -1.59 14.81 22.25
C ARG A 205 -2.28 13.76 23.13
N ARG A 206 -1.88 12.49 23.00
CA ARG A 206 -2.39 11.38 23.81
C ARG A 206 -1.66 11.19 25.14
N ALA A 207 -0.55 11.89 25.37
CA ALA A 207 0.19 11.79 26.61
C ALA A 207 -0.63 12.25 27.82
N ALA A 208 -0.33 11.70 28.99
CA ALA A 208 -0.92 12.16 30.24
C ALA A 208 -0.45 13.59 30.57
N ASP A 209 0.81 13.88 30.27
CA ASP A 209 1.47 15.18 30.40
C ASP A 209 2.15 15.55 29.09
N PRO A 210 1.46 16.25 28.17
CA PRO A 210 2.01 16.63 26.87
C PRO A 210 3.07 17.73 26.98
N PHE A 211 4.03 17.72 26.06
CA PHE A 211 4.95 18.84 25.84
C PHE A 211 4.27 19.96 25.04
N HIS A 212 4.76 21.18 25.20
CA HIS A 212 4.49 22.24 24.22
C HIS A 212 5.43 22.03 23.03
N LEU A 213 4.87 21.62 21.88
CA LEU A 213 5.69 21.40 20.68
C LEU A 213 6.00 22.73 19.99
N HIS A 214 7.28 22.93 19.71
CA HIS A 214 7.80 24.06 18.95
C HIS A 214 8.44 23.57 17.66
N PHE A 215 7.99 24.06 16.51
CA PHE A 215 8.65 23.84 15.22
C PHE A 215 9.40 25.12 14.87
N CYS A 216 10.72 25.11 15.12
CA CYS A 216 11.60 26.26 14.92
C CYS A 216 12.34 26.15 13.59
N GLY A 217 12.68 27.29 12.99
CA GLY A 217 13.34 27.35 11.68
C GLY A 217 12.44 26.92 10.51
N LEU A 218 11.12 26.88 10.70
CA LEU A 218 10.18 26.43 9.68
C LEU A 218 9.98 27.54 8.64
N GLN A 219 10.53 27.35 7.44
CA GLN A 219 10.42 28.34 6.36
C GLN A 219 8.99 28.43 5.81
N PRO A 220 8.45 29.64 5.58
CA PRO A 220 7.05 29.85 5.19
C PRO A 220 6.74 29.30 3.79
N ASP A 221 7.74 29.23 2.92
CA ASP A 221 7.65 28.63 1.57
C ASP A 221 8.53 27.37 1.43
N GLY A 222 8.90 26.76 2.56
CA GLY A 222 9.74 25.57 2.61
C GLY A 222 9.00 24.27 2.23
N ALA A 223 9.78 23.27 1.83
CA ALA A 223 9.31 21.91 1.54
C ALA A 223 8.62 21.27 2.76
N TYR A 224 9.08 21.56 3.98
CA TYR A 224 8.42 21.10 5.20
C TYR A 224 6.97 21.58 5.27
N LEU A 225 6.74 22.91 5.17
CA LEU A 225 5.41 23.49 5.33
C LEU A 225 4.48 23.04 4.22
N HIS A 226 4.98 22.95 2.98
CA HIS A 226 4.22 22.43 1.86
C HIS A 226 3.73 20.99 2.12
N GLU A 227 4.61 20.12 2.58
CA GLU A 227 4.29 18.72 2.87
C GLU A 227 3.37 18.55 4.08
N LEU A 228 3.58 19.34 5.14
CA LEU A 228 2.72 19.36 6.32
C LEU A 228 1.29 19.78 5.97
N ARG A 229 1.12 20.89 5.22
CA ARG A 229 -0.19 21.33 4.73
C ARG A 229 -0.83 20.33 3.78
N ARG A 230 -0.04 19.65 2.94
CA ARG A 230 -0.55 18.58 2.05
C ARG A 230 -1.14 17.41 2.83
N ARG A 231 -0.54 17.01 3.96
CA ARG A 231 -0.97 15.84 4.73
C ARG A 231 -2.03 16.12 5.78
N TYR A 232 -1.89 17.20 6.53
CA TYR A 232 -2.92 17.62 7.48
C TYR A 232 -4.14 18.22 6.77
N GLY A 233 -3.93 18.87 5.63
CA GLY A 233 -4.87 19.83 5.07
C GLY A 233 -4.70 21.19 5.74
N SER A 234 -4.86 22.27 4.97
CA SER A 234 -4.60 23.65 5.45
C SER A 234 -5.40 23.98 6.71
N HIS A 235 -6.68 23.60 6.76
CA HIS A 235 -7.54 23.88 7.91
C HIS A 235 -7.08 23.19 9.20
N THR A 236 -6.68 21.92 9.11
CA THR A 236 -6.26 21.15 10.29
C THR A 236 -4.88 21.60 10.76
N TRP A 237 -3.98 21.95 9.84
CA TRP A 237 -2.67 22.53 10.18
C TRP A 237 -2.82 23.79 11.04
N ASP A 238 -3.72 24.70 10.65
CA ASP A 238 -3.94 25.96 11.37
C ASP A 238 -4.60 25.77 12.76
N GLN A 239 -5.15 24.58 13.03
CA GLN A 239 -5.77 24.23 14.32
C GLN A 239 -4.84 23.45 15.25
N LEU A 240 -3.64 23.09 14.80
CA LEU A 240 -2.71 22.35 15.64
C LEU A 240 -2.26 23.22 16.82
N LEU A 241 -2.24 22.62 18.01
CA LEU A 241 -1.77 23.24 19.24
C LEU A 241 -0.25 23.12 19.34
N ILE A 242 0.43 23.69 18.33
CA ILE A 242 1.88 23.74 18.19
C ILE A 242 2.31 25.18 17.91
N THR A 243 3.49 25.57 18.37
CA THR A 243 4.09 26.86 18.02
C THR A 243 5.01 26.67 16.83
N ALA A 244 4.57 27.04 15.62
CA ALA A 244 5.39 27.03 14.42
C ALA A 244 5.97 28.43 14.15
N THR A 245 7.28 28.52 13.92
CA THR A 245 7.97 29.79 13.69
C THR A 245 9.16 29.64 12.75
N GLU A 246 9.44 30.71 12.01
CA GLU A 246 10.63 30.85 11.15
C GLU A 246 11.90 31.05 11.98
N ARG A 247 11.75 31.56 13.22
CA ARG A 247 12.85 31.85 14.13
C ARG A 247 13.58 30.59 14.56
N THR A 248 14.88 30.70 14.77
CA THR A 248 15.69 29.59 15.27
C THR A 248 15.38 29.32 16.76
N HIS A 249 15.72 28.12 17.23
CA HIS A 249 15.54 27.75 18.63
C HIS A 249 16.38 28.62 19.58
N LEU A 250 17.52 29.14 19.10
CA LEU A 250 18.40 30.06 19.83
C LEU A 250 17.78 31.46 20.02
N GLU A 251 16.93 31.90 19.10
CA GLU A 251 16.21 33.18 19.22
C GLU A 251 14.96 33.07 20.11
N MET A 252 14.38 31.87 20.19
CA MET A 252 13.13 31.62 20.91
C MET A 252 13.36 31.31 22.40
N PHE A 253 14.50 30.72 22.75
CA PHE A 253 14.78 30.24 24.10
C PHE A 253 16.16 30.68 24.60
N PRO A 254 16.33 30.87 25.92
CA PRO A 254 17.63 31.16 26.50
C PRO A 254 18.60 30.00 26.29
N GLN A 255 19.83 30.30 25.87
CA GLN A 255 20.82 29.27 25.53
C GLN A 255 21.14 28.32 26.70
N GLN A 256 21.13 28.84 27.93
CA GLN A 256 21.42 28.06 29.13
C GLN A 256 20.37 26.97 29.45
N ASP A 257 19.16 27.12 28.93
CA ASP A 257 18.05 26.19 29.17
C ASP A 257 17.89 25.17 28.02
N LEU A 258 18.67 25.33 26.94
CA LEU A 258 18.60 24.49 25.76
C LEU A 258 19.50 23.26 25.88
N VAL A 259 18.92 22.10 25.63
CA VAL A 259 19.63 20.81 25.53
C VAL A 259 19.36 20.22 24.15
N TYR A 260 20.40 20.12 23.32
CA TYR A 260 20.30 19.51 22.00
C TYR A 260 20.54 18.00 22.10
N LEU A 261 19.54 17.20 21.72
CA LEU A 261 19.64 15.74 21.75
C LEU A 261 20.32 15.23 20.47
N THR A 262 21.49 14.63 20.64
CA THR A 262 22.22 13.94 19.57
C THR A 262 22.89 12.69 20.10
N ALA A 263 22.90 11.63 19.28
CA ALA A 263 23.55 10.37 19.61
C ALA A 263 25.08 10.50 19.74
N ASP A 264 25.66 11.52 19.10
CA ASP A 264 27.10 11.78 19.12
C ASP A 264 27.57 12.51 20.39
N SER A 265 26.64 12.86 21.29
CA SER A 265 26.97 13.54 22.54
C SER A 265 27.76 12.63 23.47
N LYS A 266 28.79 13.20 24.11
CA LYS A 266 29.54 12.52 25.18
C LYS A 266 28.79 12.49 26.51
N GLN A 267 27.78 13.36 26.67
CA GLN A 267 27.00 13.49 27.89
C GLN A 267 25.72 12.66 27.77
N VAL A 268 25.49 11.79 28.76
CA VAL A 268 24.30 10.94 28.81
C VAL A 268 23.21 11.66 29.61
N LEU A 269 22.04 11.83 29.00
CA LEU A 269 20.87 12.37 29.68
C LEU A 269 20.40 11.40 30.78
N GLN A 270 20.29 11.91 32.01
CA GLN A 270 19.86 11.12 33.16
C GLN A 270 18.41 11.48 33.53
N VAL A 271 17.62 10.45 33.82
CA VAL A 271 16.27 10.63 34.38
C VAL A 271 16.41 10.72 35.90
N GLN A 272 16.05 11.86 36.48
CA GLN A 272 15.86 11.94 37.93
C GLN A 272 14.64 11.08 38.29
N ARG A 273 14.89 10.05 39.12
CA ARG A 273 13.85 9.20 39.69
C ARG A 273 13.20 9.86 40.89
#